data_AF-A0A7V2W9K7-F1
#
_entry.id   AF-A0A7V2W9K7-F1
#
_cell.length_a   1.000
_cell.length_b   1.000
_cell.length_c   1.000
_cell.angle_alpha   90.00
_cell.angle_beta   90.00
_cell.angle_gamma   90.00
#
_symmetry.space_group_name_H-M   'P 1'
#
loop_
_entity.id
_entity.type
_entity.pdbx_description
1 polymer ?
#
loop_
_entity_poly.entity_id
_entity_poly.type
_entity_poly.pdbx_seq_one_letter_code
_entity_poly.pdbx_strand_id
1 'polypeptide(L)'
;MSGLRRVDLAQRCLLAITGADRRDFLQGLITADLRLLSPRRALWGALLTPQGKYLFDFFLLEPDDGRFLLEADARRAPALVRRLSMYRL
;
A
#
# COMPACT_ATOMS: atom_id res chain seq x y z
N MET A 1 15.98 5.94 -28.96
CA MET A 1 15.51 6.12 -27.56
C MET A 1 16.59 6.83 -26.76
N SER A 2 16.74 8.14 -26.95
CA SER A 2 17.84 8.93 -26.38
C SER A 2 17.52 9.39 -24.95
N GLY A 3 18.21 8.79 -23.98
CA GLY A 3 18.38 9.31 -22.63
C GLY A 3 17.61 8.59 -21.52
N LEU A 4 17.97 7.33 -21.22
CA LEU A 4 17.56 6.70 -19.96
C LEU A 4 18.23 7.48 -18.81
N ARG A 5 17.44 8.09 -17.93
CA ARG A 5 17.93 8.80 -16.74
C ARG A 5 17.29 8.19 -15.51
N ARG A 6 18.12 7.90 -14.50
CA ARG A 6 17.64 7.51 -13.16
C ARG A 6 17.04 8.74 -12.49
N VAL A 7 15.88 8.57 -11.86
CA VAL A 7 15.25 9.57 -10.99
C VAL A 7 15.09 8.94 -9.62
N ASP A 8 15.72 9.53 -8.60
CA ASP A 8 15.57 9.10 -7.22
C ASP A 8 14.33 9.75 -6.62
N LEU A 9 13.44 8.91 -6.07
CA LEU A 9 12.19 9.36 -5.47
C LEU A 9 12.31 9.31 -3.93
N ALA A 10 13.14 10.19 -3.35
CA ALA A 10 13.41 10.21 -1.90
C ALA A 10 12.15 10.44 -1.03
N GLN A 11 11.10 11.03 -1.61
CA GLN A 11 9.80 11.25 -0.98
C GLN A 11 8.86 10.02 -1.01
N ARG A 12 9.32 8.89 -1.55
CA ARG A 12 8.55 7.64 -1.65
C ARG A 12 9.20 6.60 -0.74
N CYS A 13 8.41 5.70 -0.16
CA CYS A 13 8.91 4.59 0.63
C CYS A 13 8.04 3.34 0.45
N LEU A 14 8.58 2.19 0.81
CA LEU A 14 7.85 0.92 0.86
C LEU A 14 7.58 0.52 2.31
N LEU A 15 6.32 0.24 2.63
CA LEU A 15 5.92 -0.41 3.88
C LEU A 15 5.61 -1.88 3.59
N ALA A 16 6.26 -2.78 4.32
CA ALA A 16 6.01 -4.22 4.19
C ALA A 16 4.92 -4.66 5.18
N ILE A 17 3.92 -5.38 4.66
CA ILE A 17 2.90 -6.08 5.46
C ILE A 17 3.09 -7.57 5.28
N THR A 18 3.26 -8.26 6.40
CA THR A 18 3.41 -9.71 6.50
C THR A 18 2.34 -10.26 7.44
N GLY A 19 2.19 -11.58 7.52
CA GLY A 19 1.12 -12.25 8.25
C GLY A 19 0.17 -12.99 7.30
N ALA A 20 -0.35 -14.13 7.74
CA ALA A 20 -1.20 -14.99 6.90
C ALA A 20 -2.54 -14.32 6.54
N ASP A 21 -3.02 -13.43 7.39
CA ASP A 21 -4.28 -12.68 7.32
C ASP A 21 -4.17 -11.35 6.56
N ARG A 22 -2.98 -10.95 6.08
CA ARG A 22 -2.72 -9.62 5.47
C ARG A 22 -3.71 -9.21 4.38
N ARG A 23 -4.18 -10.19 3.60
CA ARG A 23 -5.14 -9.97 2.51
C ARG A 23 -6.51 -9.64 3.08
N ASP A 24 -7.04 -10.48 3.95
CA ASP A 24 -8.35 -10.27 4.58
C ASP A 24 -8.36 -9.02 5.45
N PHE A 25 -7.25 -8.76 6.15
CA PHE A 25 -7.07 -7.54 6.94
C PHE A 25 -7.22 -6.27 6.09
N LEU A 26 -6.52 -6.19 4.95
CA LEU A 26 -6.61 -5.01 4.09
C LEU A 26 -7.90 -4.97 3.27
N GLN A 27 -8.47 -6.13 2.93
CA GLN A 27 -9.73 -6.23 2.21
C GLN A 27 -10.85 -5.61 3.07
N GLY A 28 -11.53 -4.60 2.53
CA GLY A 28 -12.57 -3.87 3.27
C GLY A 28 -12.06 -2.69 4.11
N LEU A 29 -10.76 -2.55 4.32
CA LEU A 29 -10.16 -1.33 4.87
C LEU A 29 -9.76 -0.33 3.78
N ILE A 30 -9.37 -0.84 2.61
CA ILE A 30 -8.90 -0.01 1.50
C ILE A 30 -9.89 -0.03 0.34
N THR A 31 -9.80 0.98 -0.54
CA THR A 31 -10.69 1.10 -1.71
C THR A 31 -10.41 0.08 -2.82
N ALA A 32 -9.22 -0.52 -2.84
CA ALA A 32 -8.82 -1.48 -3.86
C ALA A 32 -9.36 -2.88 -3.57
N ASP A 33 -9.81 -3.58 -4.62
CA ASP A 33 -10.19 -5.00 -4.54
C ASP A 33 -8.94 -5.89 -4.61
N LEU A 34 -8.56 -6.48 -3.48
CA LEU A 34 -7.33 -7.27 -3.40
C LEU A 34 -7.42 -8.55 -4.20
N ARG A 35 -8.61 -9.06 -4.54
CA ARG A 35 -8.75 -10.25 -5.40
C ARG A 35 -8.10 -10.07 -6.78
N LEU A 36 -7.84 -8.81 -7.16
CA LEU A 36 -7.15 -8.44 -8.40
C LEU A 36 -5.63 -8.27 -8.23
N LEU A 37 -5.12 -8.25 -7.00
CA LEU A 37 -3.69 -8.16 -6.71
C LEU A 37 -3.03 -9.51 -6.99
N SER A 38 -1.88 -9.46 -7.65
CA SER A 38 -1.03 -10.64 -7.90
C SER A 38 0.42 -10.21 -8.13
N PRO A 39 1.38 -11.14 -8.17
CA PRO A 39 2.76 -10.82 -8.54
C PRO A 39 2.95 -10.15 -9.90
N ARG A 40 1.96 -10.24 -10.79
CA ARG A 40 1.98 -9.60 -12.10
C ARG A 40 1.16 -8.32 -12.19
N ARG A 41 0.46 -7.94 -11.11
CA ARG A 41 -0.48 -6.82 -11.11
C ARG A 41 -0.42 -6.07 -9.79
N ALA A 42 0.12 -4.85 -9.85
CA ALA A 42 -0.03 -3.87 -8.79
C ALA A 42 -1.42 -3.24 -8.83
N LEU A 43 -1.88 -2.74 -7.69
CA LEU A 43 -3.11 -1.97 -7.56
C LEU A 43 -2.81 -0.57 -7.03
N TRP A 44 -3.64 0.40 -7.36
CA TRP A 44 -3.70 1.66 -6.64
C TRP A 44 -4.90 1.63 -5.70
N GLY A 45 -4.73 2.13 -4.48
CA GLY A 45 -5.79 2.14 -3.48
C GLY A 45 -5.61 3.26 -2.49
N ALA A 46 -6.65 3.47 -1.69
CA ALA A 46 -6.67 4.45 -0.64
C ALA A 46 -7.24 3.87 0.66
N LEU A 47 -6.75 4.39 1.78
CA LEU A 47 -7.38 4.24 3.09
C LEU A 47 -8.22 5.50 3.35
N LEU A 48 -9.48 5.29 3.71
CA LEU A 48 -10.44 6.37 3.98
C LEU A 48 -10.84 6.38 5.46
N THR A 49 -11.52 7.45 5.88
CA THR A 49 -12.34 7.41 7.10
C THR A 49 -13.57 6.54 6.87
N PRO A 50 -14.26 6.08 7.94
CA PRO A 50 -15.54 5.39 7.80
C PRO A 50 -16.60 6.19 7.03
N GLN A 51 -16.51 7.52 7.04
CA GLN A 51 -17.40 8.43 6.29
C GLN A 51 -16.93 8.67 4.85
N GLY A 52 -15.92 7.94 4.37
CA GLY A 52 -15.41 8.04 3.00
C GLY A 52 -14.47 9.23 2.74
N LYS A 53 -13.98 9.93 3.78
CA LYS A 53 -13.01 11.01 3.57
C LYS A 53 -11.62 10.44 3.32
N TYR A 54 -10.90 11.05 2.38
CA TYR A 54 -9.52 10.67 2.07
C TYR A 54 -8.61 10.75 3.30
N LEU A 55 -7.84 9.68 3.54
CA LEU A 55 -6.73 9.70 4.49
C LEU A 55 -5.41 9.47 3.76
N PHE A 56 -5.22 8.36 3.07
CA PHE A 56 -3.95 8.02 2.41
C PHE A 56 -4.20 7.30 1.09
N ASP A 57 -3.30 7.41 0.14
CA ASP A 57 -3.24 6.61 -1.08
C ASP A 57 -1.84 6.01 -1.26
N PHE A 58 -1.80 4.90 -1.99
CA PHE A 58 -0.59 4.11 -2.20
C PHE A 58 -0.76 3.17 -3.38
N PHE A 59 0.36 2.71 -3.93
CA PHE A 59 0.38 1.51 -4.76
C PHE A 59 0.61 0.29 -3.89
N LEU A 60 -0.07 -0.80 -4.21
CA LEU A 60 0.06 -2.09 -3.56
C LEU A 60 0.70 -3.09 -4.52
N LEU A 61 1.73 -3.77 -4.05
CA LEU A 61 2.44 -4.82 -4.78
C LEU A 61 2.48 -6.09 -3.92
N GLU A 62 2.49 -7.25 -4.59
CA GLU A 62 2.64 -8.56 -3.97
C GLU A 62 3.81 -9.28 -4.63
N PRO A 63 5.05 -9.13 -4.16
CA PRO A 63 6.18 -9.90 -4.69
C PRO A 63 5.97 -11.41 -4.53
N ASP A 64 6.76 -12.22 -5.23
CA ASP A 64 6.64 -13.68 -5.21
C ASP A 64 6.90 -14.32 -3.83
N ASP A 65 7.55 -13.60 -2.91
CA ASP A 65 7.71 -13.99 -1.51
C ASP A 65 6.42 -13.84 -0.67
N GLY A 66 5.34 -13.40 -1.30
CA GLY A 66 3.99 -13.34 -0.76
C GLY A 66 3.69 -12.11 0.09
N ARG A 67 4.68 -11.34 0.55
CA ARG A 67 4.39 -10.14 1.37
C ARG A 67 3.66 -9.09 0.54
N PHE A 68 3.01 -8.15 1.21
CA PHE A 68 2.47 -6.97 0.54
C PHE A 68 3.40 -5.78 0.74
N LEU A 69 3.59 -4.98 -0.30
CA LEU A 69 4.34 -3.74 -0.25
C LEU A 69 3.40 -2.57 -0.58
N LEU A 70 3.35 -1.59 0.31
CA LEU A 70 2.67 -0.31 0.09
C LEU A 70 3.70 0.74 -0.29
N GLU A 71 3.68 1.22 -1.53
CA GLU A 71 4.44 2.39 -1.96
C GLU A 71 3.64 3.66 -1.64
N ALA A 72 4.18 4.52 -0.79
CA ALA A 72 3.50 5.72 -0.28
C ALA A 72 4.46 6.92 -0.09
N ASP A 73 3.89 8.11 0.17
CA ASP A 73 4.67 9.28 0.58
C ASP A 73 5.39 9.02 1.92
N ALA A 74 6.72 9.08 1.88
CA ALA A 74 7.61 8.78 3.01
C ALA A 74 7.31 9.63 4.25
N ARG A 75 6.87 10.88 4.07
CA ARG A 75 6.54 11.80 5.18
C ARG A 75 5.25 11.40 5.88
N ARG A 76 4.39 10.64 5.21
CA ARG A 76 3.07 10.22 5.71
C ARG A 76 3.07 8.76 6.17
N ALA A 77 4.09 7.99 5.80
CA ALA A 77 4.22 6.59 6.13
C ALA A 77 4.11 6.27 7.64
N PRO A 78 4.72 7.04 8.57
CA PRO A 78 4.52 6.79 10.00
C PRO A 78 3.06 6.91 10.45
N ALA A 79 2.32 7.88 9.90
CA ALA A 79 0.91 8.08 10.20
C ALA A 79 0.04 6.97 9.58
N LEU A 80 0.36 6.51 8.37
CA LEU A 80 -0.30 5.37 7.73
C LEU A 80 -0.10 4.09 8.54
N VAL A 81 1.12 3.78 8.98
CA VAL A 81 1.41 2.63 9.84
C VAL A 81 0.59 2.70 11.12
N ARG A 82 0.62 3.86 11.81
CA ARG A 82 -0.18 4.05 13.03
C ARG A 82 -1.66 3.82 12.78
N ARG A 83 -2.19 4.29 11.65
CA ARG A 83 -3.62 4.14 11.30
C ARG A 83 -3.98 2.68 11.00
N LEU A 84 -3.15 1.96 10.24
CA LEU A 84 -3.36 0.53 9.97
C LEU A 84 -3.28 -0.31 11.24
N SER A 85 -2.33 -0.02 12.14
CA SER A 85 -2.20 -0.74 13.42
C SER A 85 -3.43 -0.60 14.31
N MET A 86 -4.15 0.53 14.26
CA MET A 86 -5.39 0.71 15.01
C MET A 86 -6.54 -0.19 14.54
N TYR A 87 -6.50 -0.72 13.31
CA TYR A 87 -7.53 -1.63 12.80
C TYR A 87 -7.21 -3.11 13.09
N ARG A 88 -6.00 -3.44 13.55
CA ARG A 88 -5.60 -4.80 13.93
C ARG A 88 -5.95 -5.15 15.39
N LEU A 89 -7.00 -4.53 15.95
CA LEU A 89 -7.42 -4.73 17.35
C LEU A 89 -7.51 -6.22 17.72
#